data_AF-A0A0K6G3H7-F1
#
_entry.id   AF-A0A0K6G3H7-F1
#
_cell.length_a   1.000
_cell.length_b   1.000
_cell.length_c   1.000
_cell.angle_alpha   90.00
_cell.angle_beta   90.00
_cell.angle_gamma   90.00
#
_symmetry.space_group_name_H-M   'P 1'
#
loop_
_entity.id
_entity.type
_entity.pdbx_description
1 polymer ?
#
loop_
_entity_poly.entity_id
_entity_poly.type
_entity_poly.pdbx_seq_one_letter_code
_entity_poly.pdbx_strand_id
1 'polypeptide(L)'
;MDPGYYKSRAVIIYCKGAVPMGLQRLLKDFGTIYDYRTFRIQNGTSVPGRPNTGIAIFNSPNPVNVVLDASKANTDGSFWKSHSITAHPLDGNNKRIDNFFLEKVFPRLTSKSTGEPRGTNGPPQPDKRKPLRLDFEDSRCPAKRPRIETQERTVRGRLSSRYYAAATNNSVPIHNSPRTSSRTPDSPEWMRARITRLESELDSVKAARDMAVSEQEVLRTAHQTEQRARREVLSQKSALEAALSRKEAEQHRFHSDIEALLTQKNALCDDVDKLRERLAAAEDRLILAQPSSDRCMQCDVRTKTLEVELESARDQAHKLQLQKSRLEECEVNPSAHELEDARGRIKKLKSKIKELKTDLAQTREQLGSAQQSLESMERKRSSSRRKYESTKAKLGTYKARLENEQNLLMKLRDTLTPAAYHSLGATHETLGAFLSAMGLPPVSEEENAGPKEESD
;
A
#
# COMPACT_ATOMS: atom_id res chain seq x y z
N MET A 1 -27.92 1.03 12.73
CA MET A 1 -26.57 0.61 13.17
C MET A 1 -26.38 1.03 14.63
N ASP A 2 -25.79 0.17 15.45
CA ASP A 2 -25.53 0.42 16.89
C ASP A 2 -24.44 1.50 17.11
N PRO A 3 -24.58 2.43 18.08
CA PRO A 3 -23.51 3.36 18.43
C PRO A 3 -22.16 2.69 18.75
N GLY A 4 -22.16 1.50 19.36
CA GLY A 4 -20.95 0.74 19.68
C GLY A 4 -20.12 0.39 18.43
N TYR A 5 -20.80 0.14 17.30
CA TYR A 5 -20.16 -0.09 16.00
C TYR A 5 -19.30 1.10 15.56
N TYR A 6 -19.80 2.33 15.69
CA TYR A 6 -19.04 3.51 15.28
C TYR A 6 -18.02 3.93 16.33
N LYS A 7 -18.30 3.74 17.63
CA LYS A 7 -17.35 4.04 18.71
C LYS A 7 -16.05 3.25 18.58
N SER A 8 -16.14 1.95 18.31
CA SER A 8 -14.97 1.09 18.07
C SER A 8 -14.16 1.45 16.81
N ARG A 9 -14.68 2.34 15.95
CA ARG A 9 -14.04 2.83 14.72
C ARG A 9 -13.67 4.31 14.79
N ALA A 10 -13.94 4.96 15.91
CA ALA A 10 -13.75 6.39 16.09
C ALA A 10 -12.48 6.69 16.89
N VAL A 11 -11.73 7.69 16.44
CA VAL A 11 -10.60 8.27 17.16
C VAL A 11 -10.89 9.74 17.43
N ILE A 12 -10.70 10.15 18.68
CA ILE A 12 -10.72 11.55 19.10
C ILE A 12 -9.30 12.09 18.95
N ILE A 13 -9.16 13.25 18.32
CA ILE A 13 -7.87 13.89 18.08
C ILE A 13 -7.90 15.26 18.74
N TYR A 14 -7.08 15.49 19.77
CA TYR A 14 -6.92 16.80 20.39
C TYR A 14 -5.68 17.49 19.87
N CYS A 15 -5.81 18.78 19.60
CA CYS A 15 -4.70 19.66 19.29
C CYS A 15 -4.60 20.69 20.43
N LYS A 16 -3.39 20.92 20.95
CA LYS A 16 -3.16 22.00 21.93
C LYS A 16 -3.47 23.39 21.33
N GLY A 17 -3.42 23.51 20.00
CA GLY A 17 -3.81 24.69 19.23
C GLY A 17 -4.98 24.43 18.27
N ALA A 18 -4.95 25.08 17.10
CA ALA A 18 -5.92 24.83 16.04
C ALA A 18 -5.60 23.50 15.32
N VAL A 19 -6.64 22.75 14.96
CA VAL A 19 -6.49 21.54 14.14
C VAL A 19 -5.87 21.92 12.78
N PRO A 20 -4.72 21.34 12.38
CA PRO A 20 -4.09 21.66 11.10
C PRO A 20 -4.97 21.26 9.92
N MET A 21 -5.01 22.08 8.86
CA MET A 21 -5.81 21.79 7.66
C MET A 21 -5.37 20.50 6.92
N GLY A 22 -4.16 20.00 7.19
CA GLY A 22 -3.64 18.75 6.61
C GLY A 22 -3.99 17.47 7.38
N LEU A 23 -4.64 17.56 8.56
CA LEU A 23 -4.84 16.39 9.43
C LEU A 23 -5.66 15.29 8.75
N GLN A 24 -6.69 15.64 7.97
CA GLN A 24 -7.48 14.65 7.24
C GLN A 24 -6.65 13.89 6.19
N ARG A 25 -5.67 14.55 5.54
CA ARG A 25 -4.80 13.90 4.55
C ARG A 25 -3.88 12.91 5.25
N LEU A 26 -3.29 13.29 6.38
CA LEU A 26 -2.47 12.40 7.20
C LEU A 26 -3.27 11.17 7.69
N LEU A 27 -4.50 11.37 8.14
CA LEU A 27 -5.34 10.26 8.62
C LEU A 27 -5.70 9.25 7.52
N LYS A 28 -5.71 9.66 6.24
CA LYS A 28 -5.96 8.75 5.12
C LYS A 28 -4.84 7.74 4.93
N ASP A 29 -3.62 8.06 5.36
CA ASP A 29 -2.48 7.14 5.28
C ASP A 29 -2.64 5.95 6.24
N PHE A 30 -3.47 6.09 7.29
CA PHE A 30 -3.80 5.01 8.22
C PHE A 30 -4.98 4.14 7.76
N GLY A 31 -5.87 4.68 6.92
CA GLY A 31 -7.00 3.92 6.37
C GLY A 31 -8.13 4.79 5.82
N THR A 32 -9.14 4.13 5.22
CA THR A 32 -10.29 4.83 4.63
C THR A 32 -11.18 5.43 5.71
N ILE A 33 -11.30 6.76 5.69
CA ILE A 33 -12.12 7.55 6.61
C ILE A 33 -13.57 7.58 6.10
N TYR A 34 -14.51 7.16 6.95
CA TYR A 34 -15.96 7.21 6.72
C TYR A 34 -16.53 8.62 6.90
N ASP A 35 -16.20 9.26 8.03
CA ASP A 35 -16.60 10.64 8.34
C ASP A 35 -15.48 11.28 9.16
N TYR A 36 -15.26 12.58 8.94
CA TYR A 36 -14.29 13.36 9.71
C TYR A 36 -14.89 14.71 10.06
N ARG A 37 -14.83 15.09 11.33
CA ARG A 37 -15.40 16.35 11.80
C ARG A 37 -14.47 17.01 12.80
N THR A 38 -14.45 18.33 12.76
CA THR A 38 -13.66 19.17 13.66
C THR A 38 -14.57 20.11 14.43
N PHE A 39 -14.29 20.28 15.71
CA PHE A 39 -15.05 21.07 16.64
C PHE A 39 -14.09 21.84 17.57
N ARG A 40 -14.58 22.91 18.16
CA ARG A 40 -13.89 23.57 19.27
C ARG A 40 -14.56 23.17 20.56
N ILE A 41 -13.83 22.44 21.39
CA ILE A 41 -14.29 21.98 22.70
C ILE A 41 -13.49 22.73 23.77
N GLN A 42 -14.18 23.45 24.63
CA GLN A 42 -13.59 24.14 25.78
C GLN A 42 -14.34 23.68 27.02
N ASN A 43 -13.63 23.13 28.01
CA ASN A 43 -14.24 22.54 29.21
C ASN A 43 -15.35 21.52 28.87
N GLY A 44 -15.18 20.73 27.81
CA GLY A 44 -16.13 19.69 27.40
C GLY A 44 -17.44 20.19 26.79
N THR A 45 -17.61 21.49 26.53
CA THR A 45 -18.73 22.03 25.76
C THR A 45 -18.26 22.53 24.40
N SER A 46 -19.12 22.42 23.38
CA SER A 46 -18.84 22.93 22.03
C SER A 46 -19.05 24.44 22.00
N VAL A 47 -18.01 25.19 21.66
CA VAL A 47 -18.01 26.66 21.61
C VAL A 47 -17.69 27.11 20.18
N PRO A 48 -18.25 28.20 19.65
CA PRO A 48 -17.82 28.73 18.35
C PRO A 48 -16.33 29.14 18.34
N GLY A 49 -15.65 28.94 17.22
CA GLY A 49 -14.28 29.40 16.98
C GLY A 49 -13.38 28.36 16.30
N ARG A 50 -12.05 28.58 16.38
CA ARG A 50 -11.07 27.68 15.73
C ARG A 50 -11.13 26.28 16.35
N PRO A 51 -11.31 25.22 15.55
CA PRO A 51 -11.43 23.86 16.08
C PRO A 51 -10.13 23.40 16.73
N ASN A 52 -10.23 22.75 17.87
CA ASN A 52 -9.11 22.16 18.62
C ASN A 52 -9.28 20.63 18.81
N THR A 53 -10.44 20.07 18.45
CA THR A 53 -10.75 18.66 18.59
C THR A 53 -11.31 18.12 17.27
N GLY A 54 -10.78 17.00 16.78
CA GLY A 54 -11.29 16.25 15.64
C GLY A 54 -11.87 14.91 16.07
N ILE A 55 -12.91 14.43 15.40
CA ILE A 55 -13.39 13.04 15.51
C ILE A 55 -13.29 12.43 14.12
N ALA A 56 -12.46 11.41 13.98
CA ALA A 56 -12.27 10.65 12.75
C ALA A 56 -12.89 9.26 12.90
N ILE A 57 -13.74 8.87 11.96
CA ILE A 57 -14.40 7.57 11.96
C ILE A 57 -13.90 6.79 10.76
N PHE A 58 -13.31 5.63 10.98
CA PHE A 58 -12.75 4.78 9.92
C PHE A 58 -13.76 3.72 9.46
N ASN A 59 -13.59 3.21 8.24
CA ASN A 59 -14.42 2.10 7.73
C ASN A 59 -14.16 0.78 8.48
N SER A 60 -12.95 0.59 9.00
CA SER A 60 -12.54 -0.60 9.75
C SER A 60 -11.94 -0.20 11.12
N PRO A 61 -11.90 -1.11 12.11
CA PRO A 61 -11.32 -0.81 13.42
C PRO A 61 -9.79 -0.82 13.43
N ASN A 62 -9.13 -1.49 12.48
CA ASN A 62 -7.66 -1.62 12.48
C ASN A 62 -6.90 -0.27 12.48
N PRO A 63 -7.28 0.73 11.66
CA PRO A 63 -6.65 2.05 11.66
C PRO A 63 -6.70 2.77 13.00
N VAL A 64 -7.71 2.50 13.84
CA VAL A 64 -7.85 3.13 15.16
C VAL A 64 -6.62 2.83 16.01
N ASN A 65 -6.23 1.55 16.12
CA ASN A 65 -5.08 1.15 16.92
C ASN A 65 -3.78 1.75 16.37
N VAL A 66 -3.60 1.73 15.04
CA VAL A 66 -2.39 2.28 14.40
C VAL A 66 -2.27 3.79 14.64
N VAL A 67 -3.38 4.54 14.58
CA VAL A 67 -3.40 5.98 14.88
C VAL A 67 -3.07 6.24 16.35
N LEU A 68 -3.63 5.44 17.27
CA LEU A 68 -3.36 5.57 18.70
C LEU A 68 -1.89 5.28 19.03
N ASP A 69 -1.31 4.25 18.41
CA ASP A 69 0.10 3.88 18.60
C ASP A 69 1.01 4.95 17.99
N ALA A 70 0.71 5.44 16.79
CA ALA A 70 1.45 6.51 16.14
C ALA A 70 1.40 7.83 16.93
N SER A 71 0.27 8.13 17.59
CA SER A 71 0.16 9.30 18.47
C SER A 71 0.95 9.15 19.77
N LYS A 72 1.14 7.93 20.28
CA LYS A 72 1.94 7.67 21.49
C LYS A 72 3.44 7.64 21.20
N ALA A 73 3.81 7.28 19.97
CA ALA A 73 5.19 7.29 19.51
C ALA A 73 5.74 8.74 19.52
N ASN A 74 6.40 9.09 20.63
CA ASN A 74 6.96 10.43 20.87
C ASN A 74 8.29 10.64 20.13
N THR A 75 8.38 10.20 18.87
CA THR A 75 9.57 10.35 18.05
C THR A 75 9.74 11.82 17.66
N ASP A 76 10.94 12.37 17.85
CA ASP A 76 11.27 13.71 17.41
C ASP A 76 11.05 13.87 15.90
N GLY A 77 10.43 14.99 15.49
CA GLY A 77 10.06 15.24 14.11
C GLY A 77 8.75 14.61 13.63
N SER A 78 8.03 13.83 14.47
CA SER A 78 6.72 13.31 14.07
C SER A 78 5.68 14.43 13.88
N PHE A 79 4.71 14.20 12.99
CA PHE A 79 3.58 15.11 12.80
C PHE A 79 2.81 15.36 14.11
N TRP A 80 2.63 14.30 14.90
CA TRP A 80 1.94 14.34 16.20
C TRP A 80 2.64 15.28 17.18
N LYS A 81 3.96 15.16 17.31
CA LYS A 81 4.76 15.99 18.23
C LYS A 81 4.88 17.43 17.73
N SER A 82 5.20 17.62 16.45
CA SER A 82 5.37 18.95 15.84
C SER A 82 4.12 19.84 15.95
N HIS A 83 2.94 19.24 15.90
CA HIS A 83 1.66 19.97 16.00
C HIS A 83 0.98 19.84 17.37
N SER A 84 1.65 19.23 18.36
CA SER A 84 1.09 18.97 19.70
C SER A 84 -0.30 18.30 19.65
N ILE A 85 -0.39 17.23 18.86
CA ILE A 85 -1.61 16.48 18.60
C ILE A 85 -1.56 15.15 19.35
N THR A 86 -2.63 14.84 20.07
CA THR A 86 -2.81 13.54 20.71
C THR A 86 -4.09 12.85 20.23
N ALA A 87 -4.04 11.54 20.06
CA ALA A 87 -5.17 10.71 19.70
C ALA A 87 -5.61 9.84 20.89
N HIS A 88 -6.92 9.74 21.11
CA HIS A 88 -7.53 8.96 22.17
C HIS A 88 -8.68 8.12 21.61
N PRO A 89 -8.89 6.90 22.14
CA PRO A 89 -10.06 6.11 21.78
C PRO A 89 -11.33 6.79 22.30
N LEU A 90 -12.45 6.56 21.60
CA LEU A 90 -13.78 6.94 22.10
C LEU A 90 -14.30 5.81 23.01
N ASP A 91 -13.72 5.69 24.20
CA ASP A 91 -13.84 4.52 25.09
C ASP A 91 -14.80 4.71 26.29
N GLY A 92 -15.59 5.78 26.34
CA GLY A 92 -16.51 6.02 27.46
C GLY A 92 -15.91 6.85 28.61
N ASN A 93 -14.58 7.01 28.65
CA ASN A 93 -13.91 7.68 29.77
C ASN A 93 -14.20 9.18 29.83
N ASN A 94 -14.52 9.80 28.68
CA ASN A 94 -14.88 11.21 28.61
C ASN A 94 -16.38 11.38 28.30
N LYS A 95 -17.21 11.23 29.35
CA LYS A 95 -18.69 11.33 29.27
C LYS A 95 -19.18 12.53 28.45
N ARG A 96 -18.49 13.69 28.52
CA ARG A 96 -18.88 14.90 27.78
C ARG A 96 -18.73 14.71 26.26
N ILE A 97 -17.65 14.08 25.82
CA ILE A 97 -17.40 13.83 24.39
C ILE A 97 -18.18 12.63 23.90
N ASP A 98 -18.40 11.62 24.73
CA ASP A 98 -19.32 10.53 24.41
C ASP A 98 -20.74 11.04 24.16
N ASN A 99 -21.26 11.91 25.03
CA ASN A 99 -22.56 12.55 24.83
C ASN A 99 -22.56 13.40 23.57
N PHE A 100 -21.51 14.19 23.34
CA PHE A 100 -21.38 14.99 22.11
C PHE A 100 -21.38 14.13 20.84
N PHE A 101 -20.66 13.00 20.85
CA PHE A 101 -20.65 12.06 19.74
C PHE A 101 -22.05 11.50 19.48
N LEU A 102 -22.74 11.05 20.53
CA LEU A 102 -24.09 10.49 20.43
C LEU A 102 -25.13 11.52 19.98
N GLU A 103 -25.02 12.78 20.42
CA GLU A 103 -25.99 13.83 20.10
C GLU A 103 -25.74 14.51 18.75
N LYS A 104 -24.48 14.72 18.36
CA LYS A 104 -24.14 15.56 17.19
C LYS A 104 -23.56 14.78 16.01
N VAL A 105 -22.77 13.74 16.28
CA VAL A 105 -22.06 12.99 15.23
C VAL A 105 -22.90 11.80 14.77
N PHE A 106 -23.34 10.95 15.70
CA PHE A 106 -24.03 9.70 15.42
C PHE A 106 -25.33 9.87 14.60
N PRO A 107 -26.24 10.83 14.88
CA PRO A 107 -27.48 10.99 14.10
C PRO A 107 -27.23 11.33 12.62
N ARG A 108 -26.07 11.92 12.31
CA ARG A 108 -25.67 12.24 10.95
C ARG A 108 -25.06 11.04 10.22
N LEU A 109 -24.42 10.13 10.95
CA LEU A 109 -23.92 8.88 10.39
C LEU A 109 -25.09 7.97 10.02
N THR A 110 -26.11 7.93 10.87
CA THR A 110 -27.32 7.15 10.61
C THR A 110 -28.11 7.76 9.46
N SER A 111 -28.28 9.10 9.40
CA SER A 111 -28.99 9.72 8.28
C SER A 111 -28.30 9.51 6.92
N LYS A 112 -26.96 9.49 6.87
CA LYS A 112 -26.21 9.11 5.66
C LYS A 112 -26.45 7.65 5.24
N SER A 113 -26.65 6.74 6.19
CA SER A 113 -26.88 5.31 5.91
C SER A 113 -28.32 4.98 5.51
N THR A 114 -29.30 5.81 5.91
CA THR A 114 -30.73 5.61 5.62
C THR A 114 -31.21 6.42 4.42
N GLY A 115 -30.32 7.10 3.70
CA GLY A 115 -30.65 7.68 2.41
C GLY A 115 -31.12 6.54 1.49
N GLU A 116 -32.41 6.56 1.13
CA GLU A 116 -33.02 5.64 0.17
C GLU A 116 -32.06 5.39 -1.00
N PRO A 117 -31.82 4.12 -1.37
CA PRO A 117 -31.09 3.81 -2.59
C PRO A 117 -31.92 4.40 -3.73
N ARG A 118 -31.45 5.51 -4.31
CA ARG A 118 -32.01 6.04 -5.54
C ARG A 118 -31.86 4.94 -6.59
N GLY A 119 -32.98 4.26 -6.86
CA GLY A 119 -33.02 3.01 -7.61
C GLY A 119 -32.26 3.11 -8.93
N THR A 120 -31.15 2.39 -8.99
CA THR A 120 -30.50 1.99 -10.23
C THR A 120 -30.05 0.55 -10.03
N ASN A 121 -30.93 -0.37 -10.42
CA ASN A 121 -30.66 -1.80 -10.41
C ASN A 121 -29.59 -2.12 -11.46
N GLY A 122 -28.36 -2.37 -11.00
CA GLY A 122 -27.28 -2.95 -11.79
C GLY A 122 -26.22 -3.52 -10.83
N PRO A 123 -25.62 -4.68 -11.14
CA PRO A 123 -24.60 -5.28 -10.28
C PRO A 123 -23.36 -4.38 -10.19
N PRO A 124 -22.60 -4.42 -9.08
CA PRO A 124 -21.45 -3.55 -8.88
C PRO A 124 -20.35 -3.90 -9.88
N GLN A 125 -20.26 -3.10 -10.94
CA GLN A 125 -19.16 -3.14 -11.88
C GLN A 125 -17.91 -2.54 -11.21
N PRO A 126 -16.72 -3.16 -11.32
CA PRO A 126 -15.50 -2.58 -10.81
C PRO A 126 -15.26 -1.22 -11.46
N ASP A 127 -14.97 -0.24 -10.60
CA ASP A 127 -14.84 1.18 -10.88
C ASP A 127 -13.75 1.44 -11.94
N LYS A 128 -14.14 1.39 -13.22
CA LYS A 128 -13.38 2.00 -14.30
C LYS A 128 -13.49 3.51 -14.10
N ARG A 129 -12.48 4.08 -13.46
CA ARG A 129 -12.21 5.52 -13.48
C ARG A 129 -12.22 6.01 -14.94
N LYS A 130 -13.33 6.59 -15.37
CA LYS A 130 -13.30 7.59 -16.44
C LYS A 130 -12.74 8.88 -15.82
N PRO A 131 -11.76 9.53 -16.47
CA PRO A 131 -11.22 10.79 -15.99
C PRO A 131 -12.34 11.83 -15.92
N LEU A 132 -12.40 12.60 -14.83
CA LEU A 132 -13.08 13.89 -14.89
C LEU A 132 -12.36 14.74 -15.94
N ARG A 133 -13.01 14.87 -17.10
CA ARG A 133 -12.89 16.08 -17.91
C ARG A 133 -13.33 17.25 -17.04
N LEU A 134 -12.42 18.17 -16.78
CA LEU A 134 -12.80 19.56 -16.61
C LEU A 134 -13.24 20.06 -17.98
N ASP A 135 -14.50 20.50 -18.06
CA ASP A 135 -14.96 21.34 -19.16
C ASP A 135 -14.23 22.67 -19.07
N PHE A 136 -13.22 22.83 -19.93
CA PHE A 136 -12.74 24.12 -20.37
C PHE A 136 -13.69 24.58 -21.48
N GLU A 137 -14.50 25.59 -21.20
CA GLU A 137 -15.16 26.35 -22.25
C GLU A 137 -14.10 27.04 -23.13
N ASP A 138 -14.17 26.69 -24.41
CA ASP A 138 -14.03 27.54 -25.59
C ASP A 138 -12.96 28.64 -25.56
N SER A 139 -11.79 28.29 -26.08
CA SER A 139 -10.96 29.22 -26.86
C SER A 139 -10.53 28.53 -28.15
N ARG A 140 -11.27 28.85 -29.21
CA ARG A 140 -11.03 28.42 -30.59
C ARG A 140 -9.62 28.81 -31.03
N CYS A 141 -8.79 27.81 -31.34
CA CYS A 141 -7.59 28.02 -32.16
C CYS A 141 -7.98 27.95 -33.65
N PRO A 142 -7.69 28.96 -34.48
CA PRO A 142 -7.74 28.82 -35.92
C PRO A 142 -6.37 28.39 -36.49
N ALA A 143 -6.48 27.79 -37.67
CA ALA A 143 -5.47 27.65 -38.73
C ALA A 143 -4.44 26.52 -38.63
N LYS A 144 -4.86 25.39 -39.22
CA LYS A 144 -4.03 24.42 -39.95
C LYS A 144 -3.02 25.13 -40.85
N ARG A 145 -1.74 24.79 -40.73
CA ARG A 145 -0.73 25.06 -41.77
C ARG A 145 -1.02 24.16 -42.98
N PRO A 146 -0.99 24.66 -44.23
CA PRO A 146 -1.10 23.82 -45.41
C PRO A 146 0.19 23.02 -45.62
N ARG A 147 0.03 21.70 -45.62
CA ARG A 147 0.96 20.75 -46.23
C ARG A 147 0.72 20.83 -47.74
N ILE A 148 1.66 21.39 -48.49
CA ILE A 148 1.69 21.23 -49.96
C ILE A 148 2.55 20.02 -50.26
N GLU A 149 1.87 18.98 -50.72
CA GLU A 149 2.42 17.81 -51.37
C GLU A 149 3.04 18.24 -52.70
N THR A 150 4.36 18.11 -52.83
CA THR A 150 5.04 18.09 -54.12
C THR A 150 4.70 16.79 -54.82
N GLN A 151 3.75 16.88 -55.76
CA GLN A 151 3.38 15.83 -56.69
C GLN A 151 4.51 15.63 -57.70
N GLU A 152 5.11 14.44 -57.67
CA GLU A 152 5.99 13.93 -58.72
C GLU A 152 5.23 13.84 -60.04
N ARG A 153 5.64 14.64 -61.02
CA ARG A 153 5.35 14.39 -62.43
C ARG A 153 6.62 14.59 -63.24
N THR A 154 7.22 13.46 -63.58
CA THR A 154 8.20 13.28 -64.66
C THR A 154 7.76 13.98 -65.94
N VAL A 155 8.48 15.03 -66.35
CA VAL A 155 8.68 15.37 -67.76
C VAL A 155 10.12 15.83 -67.99
N ARG A 156 10.78 15.05 -68.83
CA ARG A 156 12.10 15.19 -69.45
C ARG A 156 12.26 16.56 -70.14
N GLY A 157 13.34 17.30 -69.87
CA GLY A 157 13.60 18.56 -70.59
C GLY A 157 14.86 19.34 -70.17
N ARG A 158 16.02 18.88 -70.65
CA ARG A 158 17.24 19.64 -71.00
C ARG A 158 17.18 21.19 -70.85
N LEU A 159 18.07 21.75 -70.04
CA LEU A 159 19.25 22.59 -70.40
C LEU A 159 19.71 23.41 -69.18
N SER A 160 21.04 23.48 -69.02
CA SER A 160 21.84 24.64 -68.55
C SER A 160 21.38 25.42 -67.32
N SER A 161 22.18 25.74 -66.30
CA SER A 161 23.62 25.98 -66.28
C SER A 161 23.92 26.49 -64.86
N ARG A 162 24.91 25.87 -64.21
CA ARG A 162 25.95 26.54 -63.40
C ARG A 162 25.50 27.58 -62.36
N TYR A 163 25.54 27.23 -61.07
CA TYR A 163 26.05 28.13 -60.02
C TYR A 163 26.78 27.38 -58.90
N TYR A 164 28.03 27.80 -58.70
CA TYR A 164 28.86 27.58 -57.54
C TYR A 164 28.49 28.57 -56.42
N ALA A 165 28.98 28.23 -55.23
CA ALA A 165 28.98 28.98 -53.99
C ALA A 165 29.39 30.47 -54.07
N ALA A 166 28.87 31.26 -53.13
CA ALA A 166 29.50 32.45 -52.53
C ALA A 166 28.79 32.71 -51.17
N ALA A 167 29.42 32.50 -50.02
CA ALA A 167 30.30 33.47 -49.36
C ALA A 167 29.65 34.86 -49.24
N THR A 168 28.80 35.04 -48.21
CA THR A 168 28.24 36.34 -47.82
C THR A 168 29.29 37.16 -47.08
N ASN A 169 30.12 37.86 -47.84
CA ASN A 169 30.80 39.06 -47.34
C ASN A 169 29.78 40.18 -47.25
N ASN A 170 29.65 40.77 -46.06
CA ASN A 170 28.92 42.00 -45.81
C ASN A 170 29.58 43.17 -46.55
N SER A 171 29.20 43.39 -47.80
CA SER A 171 29.42 44.66 -48.49
C SER A 171 28.22 45.57 -48.26
N VAL A 172 28.41 46.56 -47.39
CA VAL A 172 27.57 47.76 -47.32
C VAL A 172 27.44 48.35 -48.73
N PRO A 173 26.23 48.59 -49.27
CA PRO A 173 26.10 49.27 -50.54
C PRO A 173 26.46 50.74 -50.34
N ILE A 174 27.70 51.08 -50.70
CA ILE A 174 28.10 52.46 -51.00
C ILE A 174 27.31 52.85 -52.24
N HIS A 175 26.14 53.45 -52.04
CA HIS A 175 25.47 54.18 -53.10
C HIS A 175 26.38 55.34 -53.50
N ASN A 176 27.05 55.19 -54.63
CA ASN A 176 27.65 56.29 -55.38
C ASN A 176 26.52 57.30 -55.67
N SER A 177 26.46 58.33 -54.84
CA SER A 177 25.62 59.50 -55.04
C SER A 177 26.09 60.15 -56.35
N PRO A 178 25.25 60.22 -57.40
CA PRO A 178 25.59 61.00 -58.57
C PRO A 178 25.75 62.45 -58.09
N ARG A 179 26.94 63.02 -58.30
CA ARG A 179 27.18 64.46 -58.18
C ARG A 179 26.23 65.18 -59.15
N THR A 180 25.03 65.50 -58.69
CA THR A 180 24.12 66.41 -59.38
C THR A 180 24.65 67.82 -59.19
N SER A 181 25.02 68.44 -60.31
CA SER A 181 25.34 69.84 -60.44
C SER A 181 24.37 70.72 -59.65
N SER A 182 24.92 71.70 -58.94
CA SER A 182 24.27 72.66 -58.06
C SER A 182 23.31 73.60 -58.78
N ARG A 183 22.20 73.06 -59.30
CA ARG A 183 21.06 73.84 -59.74
C ARG A 183 20.04 73.76 -58.62
N THR A 184 19.96 74.82 -57.81
CA THR A 184 18.92 74.99 -56.80
C THR A 184 17.55 74.78 -57.45
N PRO A 185 16.77 73.78 -57.01
CA PRO A 185 15.43 73.62 -57.52
C PRO A 185 14.55 74.70 -56.88
N ASP A 186 14.16 75.72 -57.65
CA ASP A 186 13.39 76.89 -57.17
C ASP A 186 11.90 76.58 -56.90
N SER A 187 11.48 75.30 -56.92
CA SER A 187 10.08 74.91 -56.70
C SER A 187 9.87 74.36 -55.28
N PRO A 188 8.88 74.83 -54.49
CA PRO A 188 8.63 74.30 -53.14
C PRO A 188 8.18 72.82 -53.09
N GLU A 189 7.91 72.20 -54.24
CA GLU A 189 7.45 70.81 -54.33
C GLU A 189 8.53 69.77 -53.98
N TRP A 190 9.80 70.01 -54.30
CA TRP A 190 10.86 69.06 -53.97
C TRP A 190 11.07 68.95 -52.45
N MET A 191 10.88 70.05 -51.71
CA MET A 191 10.95 70.04 -50.24
C MET A 191 9.81 69.21 -49.67
N ARG A 192 8.58 69.36 -50.19
CA ARG A 192 7.43 68.54 -49.76
C ARG A 192 7.68 67.06 -50.01
N ALA A 193 8.13 66.69 -51.21
CA ALA A 193 8.46 65.30 -51.54
C ALA A 193 9.58 64.74 -50.64
N ARG A 194 10.60 65.55 -50.33
CA ARG A 194 11.68 65.17 -49.43
C ARG A 194 11.18 64.98 -47.99
N ILE A 195 10.31 65.84 -47.49
CA ILE A 195 9.69 65.72 -46.16
C ILE A 195 8.88 64.43 -46.08
N THR A 196 7.97 64.18 -47.03
CA THR A 196 7.17 62.94 -47.07
C THR A 196 8.02 61.68 -47.13
N ARG A 197 9.14 61.71 -47.85
CA ARG A 197 10.10 60.60 -47.88
C ARG A 197 10.80 60.41 -46.52
N LEU A 198 11.23 61.48 -45.87
CA LEU A 198 11.88 61.38 -44.56
C LEU A 198 10.89 60.93 -43.47
N GLU A 199 9.62 61.33 -43.56
CA GLU A 199 8.54 60.87 -42.68
C GLU A 199 8.32 59.35 -42.83
N SER A 200 8.27 58.84 -44.07
CA SER A 200 8.13 57.40 -44.29
C SER A 200 9.37 56.60 -43.88
N GLU A 201 10.58 57.13 -44.10
CA GLU A 201 11.82 56.54 -43.59
C GLU A 201 11.82 56.51 -42.05
N LEU A 202 11.39 57.59 -41.38
CA LEU A 202 11.28 57.67 -39.92
C LEU A 202 10.27 56.66 -39.37
N ASP A 203 9.10 56.53 -39.99
CA ASP A 203 8.07 55.58 -39.55
C ASP A 203 8.50 54.12 -39.79
N SER A 204 9.22 53.84 -40.88
CA SER A 204 9.84 52.54 -41.10
C SER A 204 10.88 52.21 -40.03
N VAL A 205 11.74 53.16 -39.65
CA VAL A 205 12.72 52.98 -38.57
C VAL A 205 12.05 52.79 -37.20
N LYS A 206 10.97 53.52 -36.89
CA LYS A 206 10.18 53.31 -35.67
C LYS A 206 9.56 51.91 -35.64
N ALA A 207 8.97 51.46 -36.74
CA ALA A 207 8.40 50.11 -36.83
C ALA A 207 9.48 49.03 -36.64
N ALA A 208 10.65 49.18 -37.25
CA ALA A 208 11.78 48.27 -37.07
C ALA A 208 12.26 48.23 -35.61
N ARG A 209 12.37 49.39 -34.96
CA ARG A 209 12.72 49.47 -33.53
C ARG A 209 11.69 48.77 -32.67
N ASP A 210 10.39 49.01 -32.89
CA ASP A 210 9.32 48.44 -32.07
C ASP A 210 9.24 46.91 -32.25
N MET A 211 9.48 46.39 -33.47
CA MET A 211 9.65 44.96 -33.70
C MET A 211 10.86 44.39 -32.95
N ALA A 212 12.02 45.05 -33.01
CA ALA A 212 13.23 44.59 -32.30
C ALA A 212 13.04 44.56 -30.77
N VAL A 213 12.33 45.56 -30.21
CA VAL A 213 11.98 45.58 -28.77
C VAL A 213 11.02 44.43 -28.43
N SER A 214 10.04 44.15 -29.29
CA SER A 214 9.12 43.02 -29.11
C SER A 214 9.84 41.67 -29.17
N GLU A 215 10.76 41.48 -30.11
CA GLU A 215 11.59 40.26 -30.20
C GLU A 215 12.45 40.08 -28.94
N GLN A 216 13.05 41.16 -28.44
CA GLN A 216 13.83 41.12 -27.20
C GLN A 216 12.97 40.74 -25.99
N GLU A 217 11.73 41.22 -25.91
CA GLU A 217 10.78 40.85 -24.84
C GLU A 217 10.40 39.37 -24.90
N VAL A 218 10.15 38.84 -26.10
CA VAL A 218 9.85 37.42 -26.32
C VAL A 218 11.04 36.56 -25.89
N LEU A 219 12.27 36.94 -26.26
CA LEU A 219 13.49 36.23 -25.84
C LEU A 219 13.68 36.26 -24.32
N ARG A 220 13.46 37.41 -23.67
CA ARG A 220 13.58 37.53 -22.21
C ARG A 220 12.54 36.65 -21.50
N THR A 221 11.31 36.67 -21.99
CA THR A 221 10.22 35.86 -21.44
C THR A 221 10.49 34.36 -21.63
N ALA A 222 10.94 33.95 -22.82
CA ALA A 222 11.30 32.57 -23.12
C ALA A 222 12.45 32.06 -22.24
N HIS A 223 13.47 32.88 -22.02
CA HIS A 223 14.57 32.53 -21.12
C HIS A 223 14.09 32.38 -19.67
N GLN A 224 13.20 33.27 -19.21
CA GLN A 224 12.65 33.19 -17.86
C GLN A 224 11.76 31.96 -17.66
N THR A 225 10.93 31.59 -18.64
CA THR A 225 10.11 30.38 -18.58
C THR A 225 10.97 29.12 -18.61
N GLU A 226 12.03 29.10 -19.41
CA GLU A 226 13.01 28.01 -19.43
C GLU A 226 13.70 27.86 -18.06
N GLN A 227 14.17 28.95 -17.44
CA GLN A 227 14.77 28.89 -16.10
C GLN A 227 13.79 28.40 -15.02
N ARG A 228 12.49 28.73 -15.13
CA ARG A 228 11.46 28.19 -14.24
C ARG A 228 11.27 26.70 -14.46
N ALA A 229 11.17 26.26 -15.72
CA ALA A 229 11.04 24.84 -16.06
C ALA A 229 12.24 24.03 -15.54
N ARG A 230 13.47 24.54 -15.68
CA ARG A 230 14.68 23.90 -15.12
C ARG A 230 14.62 23.75 -13.60
N ARG A 231 14.18 24.80 -12.89
CA ARG A 231 14.01 24.76 -11.42
C ARG A 231 12.94 23.76 -11.00
N GLU A 232 11.83 23.69 -11.72
CA GLU A 232 10.77 22.73 -11.46
C GLU A 232 11.24 21.28 -11.68
N VAL A 233 11.95 21.01 -12.78
CA VAL A 233 12.54 19.68 -13.04
C VAL A 233 13.52 19.28 -11.95
N LEU A 234 14.38 20.19 -11.48
CA LEU A 234 15.30 19.90 -10.35
C LEU A 234 14.54 19.62 -9.05
N SER A 235 13.47 20.37 -8.76
CA SER A 235 12.61 20.14 -7.59
C SER A 235 11.93 18.77 -7.67
N GLN A 236 11.39 18.40 -8.84
CA GLN A 236 10.78 17.08 -9.07
C GLN A 236 11.82 15.95 -8.94
N LYS A 237 13.02 16.13 -9.50
CA LYS A 237 14.13 15.18 -9.35
C LYS A 237 14.47 14.97 -7.87
N SER A 238 14.63 16.05 -7.10
CA SER A 238 14.93 15.97 -5.67
C SER A 238 13.81 15.27 -4.89
N ALA A 239 12.54 15.54 -5.23
CA ALA A 239 11.40 14.87 -4.61
C ALA A 239 11.37 13.35 -4.91
N LEU A 240 11.69 12.95 -6.14
CA LEU A 240 11.79 11.54 -6.53
C LEU A 240 12.96 10.84 -5.84
N GLU A 241 14.12 11.50 -5.74
CA GLU A 241 15.29 10.97 -5.03
C GLU A 241 15.00 10.78 -3.53
N ALA A 242 14.33 11.75 -2.89
CA ALA A 242 13.89 11.61 -1.50
C ALA A 242 12.88 10.46 -1.32
N ALA A 243 11.99 10.23 -2.29
CA ALA A 243 11.06 9.10 -2.27
C ALA A 243 11.78 7.76 -2.44
N LEU A 244 12.79 7.70 -3.31
CA LEU A 244 13.62 6.52 -3.51
C LEU A 244 14.42 6.18 -2.25
N SER A 245 15.08 7.17 -1.63
CA SER A 245 15.82 7.00 -0.38
C SER A 245 14.94 6.47 0.78
N ARG A 246 13.68 6.94 0.87
CA ARG A 246 12.72 6.40 1.84
C ARG A 246 12.39 4.93 1.59
N LYS A 247 12.19 4.56 0.32
CA LYS A 247 11.90 3.17 -0.07
C LYS A 247 13.07 2.24 0.23
N GLU A 248 14.31 2.69 0.00
CA GLU A 248 15.52 1.95 0.37
C GLU A 248 15.64 1.78 1.89
N ALA A 249 15.37 2.83 2.66
CA ALA A 249 15.36 2.75 4.13
C ALA A 249 14.31 1.76 4.65
N GLU A 250 13.11 1.73 4.05
CA GLU A 250 12.08 0.73 4.37
C GLU A 250 12.52 -0.69 3.99
N GLN A 251 13.15 -0.87 2.82
CA GLN A 251 13.69 -2.16 2.40
C GLN A 251 14.77 -2.68 3.37
N HIS A 252 15.68 -1.81 3.81
CA HIS A 252 16.67 -2.15 4.83
C HIS A 252 16.01 -2.57 6.15
N ARG A 253 14.99 -1.84 6.60
CA ARG A 253 14.22 -2.23 7.80
C ARG A 253 13.60 -3.62 7.64
N PHE A 254 12.95 -3.91 6.52
CA PHE A 254 12.37 -5.24 6.28
C PHE A 254 13.43 -6.34 6.23
N HIS A 255 14.60 -6.08 5.65
CA HIS A 255 15.71 -7.04 5.68
C HIS A 255 16.18 -7.32 7.12
N SER A 256 16.36 -6.27 7.93
CA SER A 256 16.73 -6.42 9.33
C SER A 256 15.67 -7.15 10.15
N ASP A 257 14.39 -6.88 9.90
CA ASP A 257 13.28 -7.60 10.56
C ASP A 257 13.26 -9.09 10.18
N ILE A 258 13.48 -9.41 8.90
CA ILE A 258 13.58 -10.81 8.44
C ILE A 258 14.77 -11.51 9.08
N GLU A 259 15.92 -10.86 9.16
CA GLU A 259 17.12 -11.40 9.81
C GLU A 259 16.90 -11.62 11.32
N ALA A 260 16.25 -10.68 12.01
CA ALA A 260 15.86 -10.82 13.40
C ALA A 260 14.86 -11.99 13.60
N LEU A 261 13.89 -12.16 12.70
CA LEU A 261 12.97 -13.30 12.75
C LEU A 261 13.66 -14.63 12.47
N LEU A 262 14.66 -14.66 11.58
CA LEU A 262 15.46 -15.86 11.31
C LEU A 262 16.30 -16.25 12.53
N THR A 263 16.95 -15.29 13.19
CA THR A 263 17.69 -15.55 14.43
C THR A 263 16.77 -16.03 15.55
N GLN A 264 15.59 -15.42 15.72
CA GLN A 264 14.58 -15.90 16.67
C GLN A 264 14.09 -17.31 16.35
N LYS A 265 13.83 -17.61 15.07
CA LYS A 265 13.42 -18.95 14.63
C LYS A 265 14.51 -19.97 14.94
N ASN A 266 15.77 -19.66 14.68
CA ASN A 266 16.88 -20.57 14.97
C ASN A 266 17.00 -20.82 16.47
N ALA A 267 16.89 -19.78 17.31
CA ALA A 267 16.87 -19.95 18.77
C ALA A 267 15.70 -20.84 19.25
N LEU A 268 14.50 -20.68 18.66
CA LEU A 268 13.36 -21.55 18.94
C LEU A 268 13.59 -22.99 18.47
N CYS A 269 14.26 -23.19 17.33
CA CYS A 269 14.65 -24.53 16.86
C CYS A 269 15.62 -25.18 17.85
N ASP A 270 16.64 -24.46 18.31
CA ASP A 270 17.58 -24.95 19.33
C ASP A 270 16.86 -25.33 20.62
N ASP A 271 15.87 -24.53 21.04
CA ASP A 271 15.06 -24.83 22.23
C ASP A 271 14.14 -26.04 22.02
N VAL A 272 13.56 -26.19 20.84
CA VAL A 272 12.79 -27.40 20.47
C VAL A 272 13.68 -28.63 20.47
N ASP A 273 14.92 -28.54 19.98
CA ASP A 273 15.85 -29.66 19.98
C ASP A 273 16.33 -29.98 21.40
N LYS A 274 16.60 -29.00 22.26
CA LYS A 274 16.83 -29.22 23.70
C LYS A 274 15.62 -29.85 24.39
N LEU A 275 14.39 -29.43 24.03
CA LEU A 275 13.17 -30.01 24.58
C LEU A 275 12.98 -31.45 24.08
N ARG A 276 13.34 -31.75 22.83
CA ARG A 276 13.35 -33.13 22.30
C ARG A 276 14.39 -33.99 23.02
N GLU A 277 15.60 -33.48 23.26
CA GLU A 277 16.61 -34.19 24.05
C GLU A 277 16.12 -34.44 25.48
N ARG A 278 15.52 -33.43 26.12
CA ARG A 278 14.91 -33.58 27.46
C ARG A 278 13.76 -34.56 27.45
N LEU A 279 12.93 -34.56 26.40
CA LEU A 279 11.83 -35.49 26.23
C LEU A 279 12.37 -36.90 26.04
N ALA A 280 13.35 -37.12 25.17
CA ALA A 280 14.00 -38.41 24.98
C ALA A 280 14.64 -38.90 26.29
N ALA A 281 15.36 -38.04 27.01
CA ALA A 281 15.91 -38.39 28.32
C ALA A 281 14.81 -38.67 29.37
N ALA A 282 13.68 -37.97 29.31
CA ALA A 282 12.53 -38.22 30.17
C ALA A 282 11.79 -39.51 29.79
N GLU A 283 11.70 -39.83 28.50
CA GLU A 283 11.18 -41.09 27.97
C GLU A 283 12.10 -42.25 28.37
N ASP A 284 13.42 -42.12 28.26
CA ASP A 284 14.38 -43.11 28.75
C ASP A 284 14.27 -43.30 30.27
N ARG A 285 14.11 -42.20 31.02
CA ARG A 285 13.81 -42.25 32.46
C ARG A 285 12.45 -42.86 32.74
N LEU A 286 11.45 -42.63 31.90
CA LEU A 286 10.14 -43.24 32.01
C LEU A 286 10.25 -44.73 31.74
N ILE A 287 10.99 -45.17 30.73
CA ILE A 287 11.30 -46.57 30.38
C ILE A 287 12.06 -47.25 31.53
N LEU A 288 13.03 -46.56 32.14
CA LEU A 288 13.74 -47.03 33.35
C LEU A 288 12.86 -47.02 34.61
N ALA A 289 11.90 -46.10 34.70
CA ALA A 289 10.86 -46.06 35.73
C ALA A 289 9.62 -46.90 35.35
N GLN A 290 9.63 -47.54 34.19
CA GLN A 290 8.60 -48.42 33.64
C GLN A 290 8.61 -49.83 34.27
N PRO A 291 9.30 -50.08 35.40
CA PRO A 291 8.78 -51.01 36.40
C PRO A 291 7.59 -50.44 37.19
N SER A 292 7.18 -49.18 36.96
CA SER A 292 6.06 -48.52 37.65
C SER A 292 5.03 -47.83 36.71
N SER A 293 5.24 -47.92 35.40
CA SER A 293 4.29 -47.45 34.37
C SER A 293 3.26 -48.52 33.99
N ASP A 294 2.69 -49.15 35.02
CA ASP A 294 1.38 -49.80 34.92
C ASP A 294 0.25 -48.74 34.77
N ARG A 295 0.58 -47.44 34.81
CA ARG A 295 -0.40 -46.37 35.12
C ARG A 295 -1.21 -45.84 33.92
N CYS A 296 -0.76 -46.04 32.67
CA CYS A 296 -1.53 -45.66 31.46
C CYS A 296 -2.35 -46.84 30.89
N MET A 297 -1.82 -48.06 30.98
CA MET A 297 -2.65 -49.27 30.92
C MET A 297 -3.68 -49.25 32.04
N GLN A 298 -3.38 -48.74 33.24
CA GLN A 298 -4.35 -48.59 34.32
C GLN A 298 -5.55 -47.71 33.99
N CYS A 299 -5.58 -46.78 33.04
CA CYS A 299 -6.85 -46.06 32.78
C CYS A 299 -7.84 -46.92 32.01
N ASP A 300 -7.39 -47.57 30.93
CA ASP A 300 -8.22 -48.47 30.13
C ASP A 300 -8.47 -49.81 30.85
N VAL A 301 -7.50 -50.26 31.64
CA VAL A 301 -7.65 -51.36 32.60
C VAL A 301 -8.56 -50.93 33.75
N ARG A 302 -8.56 -49.69 34.25
CA ARG A 302 -9.46 -49.26 35.35
C ARG A 302 -10.87 -49.04 34.88
N THR A 303 -11.13 -48.60 33.65
CA THR A 303 -12.49 -48.68 33.07
C THR A 303 -12.94 -50.13 32.95
N LYS A 304 -12.10 -51.03 32.44
CA LYS A 304 -12.40 -52.48 32.38
C LYS A 304 -12.53 -53.13 33.77
N THR A 305 -11.74 -52.70 34.74
CA THR A 305 -11.73 -53.21 36.13
C THR A 305 -12.93 -52.69 36.89
N LEU A 306 -13.31 -51.42 36.69
CA LEU A 306 -14.54 -50.86 37.25
C LEU A 306 -15.79 -51.48 36.60
N GLU A 307 -15.75 -51.82 35.31
CA GLU A 307 -16.81 -52.62 34.67
C GLU A 307 -16.90 -54.03 35.26
N VAL A 308 -15.77 -54.73 35.43
CA VAL A 308 -15.73 -56.06 36.07
C VAL A 308 -16.12 -56.00 37.55
N GLU A 309 -15.69 -54.99 38.31
CA GLU A 309 -16.06 -54.80 39.71
C GLU A 309 -17.54 -54.45 39.87
N LEU A 310 -18.11 -53.66 38.96
CA LEU A 310 -19.52 -53.34 38.95
C LEU A 310 -20.38 -54.56 38.62
N GLU A 311 -19.93 -55.40 37.70
CA GLU A 311 -20.59 -56.67 37.37
C GLU A 311 -20.46 -57.68 38.52
N SER A 312 -19.27 -57.85 39.10
CA SER A 312 -19.06 -58.69 40.29
C SER A 312 -19.87 -58.21 41.51
N ALA A 313 -20.01 -56.90 41.71
CA ALA A 313 -20.82 -56.34 42.80
C ALA A 313 -22.32 -56.55 42.55
N ARG A 314 -22.77 -56.52 41.29
CA ARG A 314 -24.14 -56.90 40.90
C ARG A 314 -24.40 -58.38 41.17
N ASP A 315 -23.48 -59.25 40.78
CA ASP A 315 -23.59 -60.70 40.99
C ASP A 315 -23.60 -61.06 42.47
N GLN A 316 -22.74 -60.43 43.29
CA GLN A 316 -22.75 -60.60 44.74
C GLN A 316 -24.04 -60.07 45.38
N ALA A 317 -24.55 -58.92 44.93
CA ALA A 317 -25.83 -58.40 45.41
C ALA A 317 -26.98 -59.35 45.05
N HIS A 318 -26.99 -59.92 43.85
CA HIS A 318 -27.96 -60.93 43.42
C HIS A 318 -27.87 -62.22 44.25
N LYS A 319 -26.65 -62.71 44.50
CA LYS A 319 -26.41 -63.91 45.32
C LYS A 319 -26.86 -63.73 46.77
N LEU A 320 -26.58 -62.57 47.38
CA LEU A 320 -27.05 -62.23 48.72
C LEU A 320 -28.57 -62.02 48.76
N GLN A 321 -29.17 -61.46 47.71
CA GLN A 321 -30.62 -61.35 47.59
C GLN A 321 -31.30 -62.73 47.49
N LEU A 322 -30.64 -63.69 46.82
CA LEU A 322 -31.07 -65.10 46.75
C LEU A 322 -30.92 -65.82 48.10
N GLN A 323 -29.84 -65.57 48.85
CA GLN A 323 -29.66 -66.11 50.21
C GLN A 323 -30.68 -65.52 51.18
N LYS A 324 -30.97 -64.22 51.08
CA LYS A 324 -32.01 -63.56 51.87
C LYS A 324 -33.37 -64.19 51.62
N SER A 325 -33.72 -64.48 50.37
CA SER A 325 -34.99 -65.14 50.04
C SER A 325 -35.06 -66.58 50.58
N ARG A 326 -33.94 -67.33 50.55
CA ARG A 326 -33.85 -68.66 51.19
C ARG A 326 -33.90 -68.62 52.72
N LEU A 327 -33.29 -67.62 53.35
CA LEU A 327 -33.36 -67.39 54.79
C LEU A 327 -34.74 -66.88 55.25
N GLU A 328 -35.46 -66.19 54.37
CA GLU A 328 -36.87 -65.82 54.60
C GLU A 328 -37.83 -67.00 54.34
N GLU A 329 -37.44 -68.01 53.55
CA GLU A 329 -38.19 -69.27 53.34
C GLU A 329 -37.91 -70.36 54.40
N CYS A 330 -36.75 -70.34 55.08
CA CYS A 330 -36.46 -71.25 56.20
C CYS A 330 -36.75 -70.56 57.54
N GLU A 331 -37.98 -70.74 58.05
CA GLU A 331 -38.28 -70.53 59.46
C GLU A 331 -37.33 -71.36 60.35
N VAL A 332 -36.82 -70.70 61.40
CA VAL A 332 -36.17 -71.19 62.64
C VAL A 332 -34.81 -70.49 62.86
N ASN A 333 -34.90 -69.29 63.45
CA ASN A 333 -33.89 -68.56 64.22
C ASN A 333 -32.45 -68.47 63.69
N PRO A 334 -32.19 -67.73 62.60
CA PRO A 334 -30.87 -67.10 62.43
C PRO A 334 -30.69 -66.01 63.51
N SER A 335 -29.49 -65.90 64.08
CA SER A 335 -29.20 -64.84 65.06
C SER A 335 -29.48 -63.48 64.41
N ALA A 336 -30.35 -62.66 65.03
CA ALA A 336 -30.81 -61.38 64.47
C ALA A 336 -29.64 -60.44 64.08
N HIS A 337 -28.47 -60.64 64.69
CA HIS A 337 -27.25 -59.90 64.44
C HIS A 337 -26.62 -60.18 63.06
N GLU A 338 -26.58 -61.43 62.59
CA GLU A 338 -25.98 -61.77 61.29
C GLU A 338 -26.82 -61.25 60.11
N LEU A 339 -28.15 -61.31 60.26
CA LEU A 339 -29.08 -60.76 59.28
C LEU A 339 -28.93 -59.24 59.14
N GLU A 340 -28.79 -58.53 60.26
CA GLU A 340 -28.63 -57.07 60.26
C GLU A 340 -27.26 -56.65 59.71
N ASP A 341 -26.18 -57.40 59.98
CA ASP A 341 -24.86 -57.16 59.39
C ASP A 341 -24.86 -57.39 57.87
N ALA A 342 -25.51 -58.47 57.40
CA ALA A 342 -25.70 -58.71 55.96
C ALA A 342 -26.51 -57.58 55.29
N ARG A 343 -27.55 -57.08 55.97
CA ARG A 343 -28.36 -55.95 55.50
C ARG A 343 -27.55 -54.65 55.42
N GLY A 344 -26.67 -54.42 56.40
CA GLY A 344 -25.70 -53.31 56.40
C GLY A 344 -24.75 -53.38 55.20
N ARG A 345 -24.18 -54.56 54.93
CA ARG A 345 -23.28 -54.80 53.79
C ARG A 345 -23.98 -54.58 52.45
N ILE A 346 -25.22 -55.06 52.28
CA ILE A 346 -26.00 -54.84 51.04
C ILE A 346 -26.28 -53.34 50.83
N LYS A 347 -26.67 -52.60 51.88
CA LYS A 347 -26.87 -51.15 51.79
C LYS A 347 -25.59 -50.42 51.36
N LYS A 348 -24.43 -50.80 51.94
CA LYS A 348 -23.11 -50.25 51.61
C LYS A 348 -22.66 -50.57 50.18
N LEU A 349 -22.92 -51.78 49.70
CA LEU A 349 -22.64 -52.16 48.31
C LEU A 349 -23.55 -51.42 47.33
N LYS A 350 -24.84 -51.26 47.65
CA LYS A 350 -25.78 -50.47 46.84
C LYS A 350 -25.38 -49.01 46.74
N SER A 351 -24.89 -48.39 47.82
CA SER A 351 -24.38 -47.00 47.74
C SER A 351 -23.12 -46.92 46.87
N LYS A 352 -22.19 -47.88 47.01
CA LYS A 352 -20.97 -47.92 46.19
C LYS A 352 -21.26 -48.13 44.70
N ILE A 353 -22.24 -48.95 44.34
CA ILE A 353 -22.68 -49.11 42.95
C ILE A 353 -23.25 -47.80 42.39
N LYS A 354 -24.01 -47.04 43.18
CA LYS A 354 -24.55 -45.74 42.75
C LYS A 354 -23.42 -44.73 42.50
N GLU A 355 -22.43 -44.68 43.39
CA GLU A 355 -21.24 -43.82 43.27
C GLU A 355 -20.41 -44.18 42.03
N LEU A 356 -20.10 -45.46 41.83
CA LEU A 356 -19.36 -45.91 40.64
C LEU A 356 -20.13 -45.61 39.34
N LYS A 357 -21.46 -45.69 39.36
CA LYS A 357 -22.30 -45.34 38.20
C LYS A 357 -22.26 -43.85 37.90
N THR A 358 -22.22 -42.98 38.92
CA THR A 358 -22.08 -41.54 38.71
C THR A 358 -20.70 -41.18 38.19
N ASP A 359 -19.63 -41.79 38.72
CA ASP A 359 -18.26 -41.56 38.25
C ASP A 359 -18.06 -42.03 36.80
N LEU A 360 -18.63 -43.18 36.45
CA LEU A 360 -18.60 -43.70 35.08
C LEU A 360 -19.36 -42.79 34.11
N ALA A 361 -20.49 -42.21 34.52
CA ALA A 361 -21.21 -41.24 33.70
C ALA A 361 -20.39 -39.94 33.52
N GLN A 362 -19.80 -39.42 34.59
CA GLN A 362 -18.98 -38.21 34.55
C GLN A 362 -17.74 -38.37 33.67
N THR A 363 -17.04 -39.51 33.77
CA THR A 363 -15.86 -39.80 32.95
C THR A 363 -16.22 -39.94 31.47
N ARG A 364 -17.37 -40.54 31.14
CA ARG A 364 -17.89 -40.60 29.76
C ARG A 364 -18.22 -39.22 29.19
N GLU A 365 -18.82 -38.33 30.00
CA GLU A 365 -19.10 -36.96 29.58
C GLU A 365 -17.81 -36.16 29.35
N GLN A 366 -16.83 -36.28 30.25
CA GLN A 366 -15.51 -35.66 30.09
C GLN A 366 -14.81 -36.17 28.81
N LEU A 367 -14.83 -37.47 28.56
CA LEU A 367 -14.29 -38.06 27.33
C LEU A 367 -14.99 -37.50 26.08
N GLY A 368 -16.32 -37.40 26.10
CA GLY A 368 -17.10 -36.81 25.01
C GLY A 368 -16.72 -35.35 24.74
N SER A 369 -16.56 -34.54 25.79
CA SER A 369 -16.14 -33.14 25.68
C SER A 369 -14.71 -33.00 25.12
N ALA A 370 -13.79 -33.86 25.53
CA ALA A 370 -12.42 -33.89 25.04
C ALA A 370 -12.37 -34.28 23.56
N GLN A 371 -13.17 -35.27 23.14
CA GLN A 371 -13.28 -35.69 21.75
C GLN A 371 -13.84 -34.58 20.84
N GLN A 372 -14.88 -33.87 21.28
CA GLN A 372 -15.42 -32.71 20.55
C GLN A 372 -14.41 -31.57 20.43
N SER A 373 -13.65 -31.31 21.50
CA SER A 373 -12.58 -30.30 21.51
C SER A 373 -11.47 -30.63 20.51
N LEU A 374 -11.02 -31.89 20.49
CA LEU A 374 -10.03 -32.39 19.54
C LEU A 374 -10.49 -32.20 18.09
N GLU A 375 -11.72 -32.62 17.78
CA GLU A 375 -12.28 -32.52 16.42
C GLU A 375 -12.42 -31.05 15.98
N SER A 376 -12.79 -30.14 16.90
CA SER A 376 -12.83 -28.70 16.64
C SER A 376 -11.45 -28.14 16.29
N MET A 377 -10.40 -28.54 17.03
CA MET A 377 -9.02 -28.15 16.74
C MET A 377 -8.53 -28.70 15.39
N GLU A 378 -8.88 -29.94 15.06
CA GLU A 378 -8.51 -30.56 13.78
C GLU A 378 -9.17 -29.85 12.59
N ARG A 379 -10.45 -29.48 12.71
CA ARG A 379 -11.15 -28.65 11.70
C ARG A 379 -10.47 -27.29 11.52
N LYS A 380 -10.09 -26.62 12.62
CA LYS A 380 -9.34 -25.35 12.58
C LYS A 380 -8.00 -25.51 11.88
N ARG A 381 -7.23 -26.55 12.21
CA ARG A 381 -5.93 -26.86 11.57
C ARG A 381 -6.08 -27.11 10.07
N SER A 382 -7.08 -27.89 9.68
CA SER A 382 -7.40 -28.18 8.28
C SER A 382 -7.80 -26.92 7.50
N SER A 383 -8.60 -26.04 8.11
CA SER A 383 -8.98 -24.75 7.53
C SER A 383 -7.77 -23.83 7.31
N SER A 384 -6.89 -23.71 8.31
CA SER A 384 -5.65 -22.93 8.20
C SER A 384 -4.72 -23.49 7.13
N ARG A 385 -4.57 -24.82 7.02
CA ARG A 385 -3.78 -25.47 5.96
C ARG A 385 -4.31 -25.14 4.57
N ARG A 386 -5.63 -25.21 4.35
CA ARG A 386 -6.24 -24.84 3.06
C ARG A 386 -6.00 -23.38 2.68
N LYS A 387 -6.08 -22.46 3.66
CA LYS A 387 -5.77 -21.04 3.42
C LYS A 387 -4.31 -20.84 3.00
N TYR A 388 -3.38 -21.52 3.67
CA TYR A 388 -1.96 -21.49 3.34
C TYR A 388 -1.67 -22.01 1.92
N GLU A 389 -2.24 -23.16 1.54
CA GLU A 389 -2.05 -23.67 0.17
C GLU A 389 -2.64 -22.74 -0.89
N SER A 390 -3.78 -22.09 -0.59
CA SER A 390 -4.38 -21.10 -1.50
C SER A 390 -3.49 -19.86 -1.67
N THR A 391 -2.90 -19.33 -0.59
CA THR A 391 -1.99 -18.18 -0.70
C THR A 391 -0.69 -18.55 -1.38
N LYS A 392 -0.13 -19.74 -1.12
CA LYS A 392 1.04 -20.29 -1.81
C LYS A 392 0.81 -20.44 -3.31
N ALA A 393 -0.36 -20.95 -3.72
CA ALA A 393 -0.72 -21.05 -5.14
C ALA A 393 -0.80 -19.66 -5.81
N LYS A 394 -1.45 -18.68 -5.17
CA LYS A 394 -1.49 -17.29 -5.66
C LYS A 394 -0.09 -16.71 -5.82
N LEU A 395 0.79 -16.90 -4.84
CA LEU A 395 2.18 -16.46 -4.92
C LEU A 395 2.91 -17.10 -6.10
N GLY A 396 2.70 -18.39 -6.35
CA GLY A 396 3.21 -19.08 -7.54
C GLY A 396 2.76 -18.43 -8.85
N THR A 397 1.48 -18.04 -8.96
CA THR A 397 0.98 -17.34 -10.16
C THR A 397 1.61 -15.96 -10.35
N TYR A 398 1.85 -15.20 -9.27
CA TYR A 398 2.53 -13.91 -9.35
C TYR A 398 4.00 -14.06 -9.76
N LYS A 399 4.69 -15.06 -9.23
CA LYS A 399 6.08 -15.36 -9.61
C LYS A 399 6.19 -15.68 -11.11
N ALA A 400 5.33 -16.54 -11.63
CA ALA A 400 5.31 -16.89 -13.05
C ALA A 400 4.99 -15.67 -13.94
N ARG A 401 4.07 -14.80 -13.51
CA ARG A 401 3.77 -13.55 -14.22
C ARG A 401 4.97 -12.61 -14.27
N LEU A 402 5.66 -12.44 -13.14
CA LEU A 402 6.85 -11.59 -13.07
C LEU A 402 7.96 -12.09 -13.99
N GLU A 403 8.20 -13.41 -14.00
CA GLU A 403 9.18 -14.05 -14.89
C GLU A 403 8.82 -13.83 -16.37
N ASN A 404 7.54 -13.92 -16.72
CA ASN A 404 7.07 -13.60 -18.08
C ASN A 404 7.29 -12.14 -18.46
N GLU A 405 7.03 -11.19 -17.55
CA GLU A 405 7.25 -9.76 -17.77
C GLU A 405 8.75 -9.45 -17.92
N GLN A 406 9.62 -10.07 -17.12
CA GLN A 406 11.08 -9.98 -17.25
C GLN A 406 11.57 -10.51 -18.60
N ASN A 407 11.08 -11.67 -19.03
CA ASN A 407 11.41 -12.24 -20.34
C ASN A 407 10.96 -11.33 -21.50
N LEU A 408 9.80 -10.68 -21.38
CA LEU A 408 9.33 -9.71 -22.38
C LEU A 408 10.23 -8.47 -22.44
N LEU A 409 10.64 -7.94 -21.29
CA LEU A 409 11.55 -6.80 -21.22
C LEU A 409 12.92 -7.12 -21.82
N MET A 410 13.46 -8.33 -21.57
CA MET A 410 14.70 -8.78 -22.18
C MET A 410 14.58 -8.85 -23.70
N LYS A 411 13.51 -9.45 -24.24
CA LYS A 411 13.25 -9.47 -25.69
C LYS A 411 13.10 -8.06 -26.28
N LEU A 412 12.45 -7.15 -25.56
CA LEU A 412 12.30 -5.76 -26.01
C LEU A 412 13.66 -5.05 -26.04
N ARG A 413 14.50 -5.26 -25.02
CA ARG A 413 15.86 -4.74 -24.98
C ARG A 413 16.69 -5.27 -26.16
N ASP A 414 16.65 -6.58 -26.39
CA ASP A 414 17.41 -7.24 -27.44
C ASP A 414 16.97 -6.84 -28.85
N THR A 415 15.73 -6.36 -29.02
CA THR A 415 15.22 -5.87 -30.31
C THR A 415 15.44 -4.37 -30.50
N LEU A 416 15.21 -3.57 -29.46
CA LEU A 416 15.25 -2.11 -29.54
C LEU A 416 16.68 -1.57 -29.53
N THR A 417 17.60 -2.23 -28.80
CA THR A 417 19.00 -1.82 -28.77
C THR A 417 19.66 -1.94 -30.15
N PRO A 418 19.62 -3.08 -30.87
CA PRO A 418 20.21 -3.16 -32.22
C PRO A 418 19.52 -2.26 -33.22
N ALA A 419 18.19 -2.12 -33.17
CA ALA A 419 17.46 -1.24 -34.08
C ALA A 419 17.85 0.23 -33.90
N ALA A 420 18.01 0.68 -32.66
CA ALA A 420 18.49 2.03 -32.36
C ALA A 420 19.93 2.24 -32.84
N TYR A 421 20.84 1.29 -32.59
CA TYR A 421 22.22 1.36 -33.09
C TYR A 421 22.29 1.36 -34.61
N HIS A 422 21.48 0.54 -35.31
CA HIS A 422 21.41 0.54 -36.77
C HIS A 422 20.89 1.86 -37.32
N SER A 423 19.81 2.41 -36.74
CA SER A 423 19.27 3.71 -37.16
C SER A 423 20.28 4.84 -36.94
N LEU A 424 20.98 4.82 -35.80
CA LEU A 424 22.01 5.80 -35.49
C LEU A 424 23.20 5.68 -36.46
N GLY A 425 23.65 4.46 -36.75
CA GLY A 425 24.68 4.19 -37.75
C GLY A 425 24.29 4.72 -39.14
N ALA A 426 23.07 4.44 -39.60
CA ALA A 426 22.57 4.95 -40.88
C ALA A 426 22.53 6.49 -40.93
N THR A 427 22.17 7.16 -39.82
CA THR A 427 22.23 8.63 -39.75
C THR A 427 23.66 9.16 -39.80
N HIS A 428 24.61 8.49 -39.15
CA HIS A 428 26.04 8.84 -39.23
C HIS A 428 26.60 8.66 -40.65
N GLU A 429 26.25 7.57 -41.34
CA GLU A 429 26.62 7.35 -42.74
C GLU A 429 26.05 8.45 -43.65
N THR A 430 24.78 8.80 -43.47
CA THR A 430 24.11 9.85 -44.25
C THR A 430 24.76 11.21 -44.02
N LEU A 431 25.07 11.55 -42.76
CA LEU A 431 25.78 12.78 -42.41
C LEU A 431 27.20 12.78 -42.97
N GLY A 432 27.93 11.67 -42.87
CA GLY A 432 29.27 11.53 -43.43
C GLY A 432 29.29 11.70 -44.95
N ALA A 433 28.31 11.13 -45.67
CA ALA A 433 28.14 11.33 -47.10
C ALA A 433 27.83 12.78 -47.46
N PHE A 434 26.97 13.45 -46.68
CA PHE A 434 26.66 14.87 -46.85
C PHE A 434 27.90 15.76 -46.64
N LEU A 435 28.66 15.54 -45.56
CA LEU A 435 29.90 16.27 -45.28
C LEU A 435 30.95 16.05 -46.37
N SER A 436 31.08 14.82 -46.86
CA SER A 436 31.97 14.48 -47.98
C SER A 436 31.58 15.23 -49.26
N ALA A 437 30.29 15.31 -49.58
CA ALA A 437 29.79 16.05 -50.74
C ALA A 437 30.03 17.56 -50.64
N MET A 438 30.09 18.09 -49.41
CA MET A 438 30.42 19.50 -49.13
C MET A 438 31.93 19.79 -49.19
N GLY A 439 32.76 18.77 -49.47
CA GLY A 439 34.23 18.91 -49.53
C GLY A 439 34.89 19.12 -48.17
N LEU A 440 34.16 18.91 -47.08
CA LEU A 440 34.75 18.87 -45.75
C LEU A 440 35.43 17.52 -45.58
N PRO A 441 36.69 17.47 -45.12
CA PRO A 441 37.33 16.20 -44.82
C PRO A 441 36.45 15.47 -43.81
N PRO A 442 36.29 14.13 -43.94
CA PRO A 442 35.63 13.36 -42.90
C PRO A 442 36.33 13.71 -41.60
N VAL A 443 35.55 13.94 -40.54
CA VAL A 443 36.07 14.05 -39.18
C VAL A 443 36.63 12.67 -38.85
N SER A 444 37.85 12.39 -39.33
CA SER A 444 38.65 11.26 -38.91
C SER A 444 38.79 11.46 -37.42
N GLU A 445 38.34 10.45 -36.65
CA GLU A 445 38.53 10.37 -35.22
C GLU A 445 39.95 10.84 -34.91
N GLU A 446 40.04 12.06 -34.41
CA GLU A 446 41.29 12.72 -34.13
C GLU A 446 41.93 11.87 -33.05
N GLU A 447 43.03 11.25 -33.46
CA GLU A 447 43.79 10.24 -32.74
C GLU A 447 43.89 10.68 -31.27
N ASN A 448 43.24 9.89 -30.42
CA ASN A 448 43.11 10.09 -29.00
C ASN A 448 44.52 9.95 -28.38
N ALA A 449 45.35 10.98 -28.54
CA ALA A 449 46.62 11.13 -27.88
C ALA A 449 46.30 11.30 -26.39
N GLY A 450 46.37 10.18 -25.66
CA GLY A 450 46.20 10.14 -24.23
C GLY A 450 47.09 11.17 -23.51
N PRO A 451 46.68 11.61 -22.32
CA PRO A 451 47.41 12.64 -21.57
C PRO A 451 48.83 12.16 -21.30
N LYS A 452 49.82 12.92 -21.78
CA LYS A 452 51.22 12.74 -21.39
C LYS A 452 51.31 12.96 -19.88
N GLU A 453 51.79 11.94 -19.17
CA GLU A 453 52.24 12.04 -17.78
C GLU A 453 53.33 13.13 -17.70
N GLU A 454 53.00 14.25 -17.07
CA GLU A 454 53.98 15.25 -16.65
C GLU A 454 54.64 14.74 -15.36
N SER A 455 55.93 14.44 -15.45
CA SER A 455 56.84 14.38 -14.31
C SER A 455 57.31 15.81 -14.02
N ASP A 456 57.03 16.30 -12.80
CA ASP A 456 58.00 16.98 -11.92
C ASP A 456 57.40 17.19 -10.52
#